data_AF-A0A9P7F2X4-F1
#
_entry.id   AF-A0A9P7F2X4-F1
#
_cell.length_a   1.000
_cell.length_b   1.000
_cell.length_c   1.000
_cell.angle_alpha   90.00
_cell.angle_beta   90.00
_cell.angle_gamma   90.00
#
_symmetry.space_group_name_H-M   'P 1'
#
loop_
_entity.id
_entity.type
_entity.pdbx_description
1 polymer ?
#
loop_
_entity_poly.entity_id
_entity_poly.type
_entity_poly.pdbx_seq_one_letter_code
_entity_poly.pdbx_strand_id
1 'polypeptide(L)'
;RAQILKRCTACITNISSDGRSLGTSLQPHVSSVNEDRYLIMDLRLPNGVWNLNCVFDGHGGHETVDHLISELPSLLMAGLLPTATDLEGVSDVLTRAIFEVDEAIKRDFLEIFPEQVDEIATMSDIAVKARVNDQSSGGLNYQKALRCLRGSTILLTLADPTRKHLWVLNLGDGLVVLGSRRDASSQWNASILNDNRNGNNPAEADRIKR
;
A
#
# COMPACT_ATOMS: atom_id res chain seq x y z
N ARG A 1 -10.70 -2.12 6.85
CA ARG A 1 -10.96 -3.06 5.73
C ARG A 1 -10.59 -2.35 4.44
N ALA A 2 -9.49 -2.74 3.79
CA ALA A 2 -9.15 -2.26 2.46
C ALA A 2 -10.29 -2.62 1.49
N GLN A 3 -10.80 -1.65 0.74
CA GLN A 3 -11.75 -1.84 -0.34
C GLN A 3 -11.09 -1.31 -1.61
N ILE A 4 -10.91 -2.15 -2.63
CA ILE A 4 -10.52 -1.73 -3.98
C ILE A 4 -11.75 -1.17 -4.69
N LEU A 5 -11.76 0.06 -5.21
CA LEU A 5 -10.99 0.69 -6.30
C LEU A 5 -11.30 0.18 -7.71
N LYS A 6 -12.36 0.77 -8.23
CA LYS A 6 -12.56 1.19 -9.63
C LYS A 6 -11.52 0.65 -10.61
N ARG A 7 -11.93 -0.38 -11.38
CA ARG A 7 -11.31 -0.68 -12.68
C ARG A 7 -11.60 0.50 -13.60
N CYS A 8 -10.58 1.27 -13.96
CA CYS A 8 -10.71 2.26 -15.03
C CYS A 8 -10.52 1.55 -16.37
N THR A 9 -11.64 1.06 -16.94
CA THR A 9 -11.68 0.66 -18.34
C THR A 9 -11.82 1.92 -19.20
N ALA A 10 -10.76 2.72 -19.25
CA ALA A 10 -10.71 3.76 -20.24
C ALA A 10 -10.38 3.08 -21.58
N CYS A 11 -11.33 3.05 -22.53
CA CYS A 11 -11.02 2.83 -23.94
C CYS A 11 -10.17 4.02 -24.42
N ILE A 12 -8.92 4.10 -23.98
CA ILE A 12 -7.97 5.04 -24.55
C ILE A 12 -7.32 4.33 -25.73
N THR A 13 -7.99 4.42 -26.87
CA THR A 13 -7.39 4.06 -28.14
C THR A 13 -6.28 5.07 -28.45
N ASN A 14 -5.09 4.59 -28.82
CA ASN A 14 -3.91 5.38 -29.24
C ASN A 14 -3.09 6.10 -28.15
N ILE A 15 -2.72 5.43 -27.04
CA ILE A 15 -1.57 5.89 -26.23
C ILE A 15 -0.32 5.13 -26.68
N SER A 16 0.61 5.82 -27.35
CA SER A 16 2.03 5.43 -27.31
C SER A 16 2.62 6.03 -26.03
N SER A 17 3.06 5.20 -25.10
CA SER A 17 3.84 5.66 -23.93
C SER A 17 5.21 5.00 -23.99
N ASP A 18 6.24 5.73 -23.58
CA ASP A 18 7.61 5.23 -23.44
C ASP A 18 7.78 4.28 -22.23
N GLY A 19 6.73 4.12 -21.42
CA GLY A 19 6.68 3.21 -20.29
C GLY A 19 7.51 3.60 -19.09
N ARG A 20 7.90 4.87 -18.99
CA ARG A 20 8.76 5.30 -17.90
C ARG A 20 7.92 5.78 -16.72
N SER A 21 8.20 5.18 -15.58
CA SER A 21 7.78 5.68 -14.28
C SER A 21 8.97 6.36 -13.60
N LEU A 22 8.73 7.54 -13.05
CA LEU A 22 9.72 8.30 -12.31
C LEU A 22 9.15 8.62 -10.93
N GLY A 23 9.99 8.49 -9.90
CA GLY A 23 9.65 8.79 -8.53
C GLY A 23 10.74 9.66 -7.92
N THR A 24 10.33 10.60 -7.08
CA THR A 24 11.24 11.38 -6.24
C THR A 24 10.57 11.60 -4.90
N SER A 25 11.37 11.85 -3.87
CA SER A 25 10.89 12.22 -2.55
C SER A 25 11.74 13.35 -2.00
N LEU A 26 11.13 14.23 -1.22
CA LEU A 26 11.75 15.42 -0.67
C LEU A 26 11.46 15.47 0.82
N GLN A 27 12.51 15.46 1.65
CA GLN A 27 12.41 15.75 3.09
C GLN A 27 13.06 17.11 3.36
N PRO A 28 12.28 18.20 3.42
CA PRO A 28 12.83 19.54 3.62
C PRO A 28 13.33 19.76 5.05
N HIS A 29 12.89 18.96 6.02
CA HIS A 29 13.29 19.11 7.41
C HIS A 29 14.48 18.21 7.76
N VAL A 30 15.66 18.82 7.91
CA VAL A 30 16.95 18.12 8.08
C VAL A 30 16.99 17.21 9.31
N SER A 31 16.25 17.54 10.37
CA SER A 31 16.25 16.78 11.63
C SER A 31 15.16 15.71 11.70
N SER A 32 14.29 15.61 10.70
CA SER A 32 13.25 14.57 10.64
C SER A 32 13.64 13.50 9.65
N VAL A 33 13.34 12.25 9.99
CA VAL A 33 13.40 11.16 9.03
C VAL A 33 12.22 11.29 8.07
N ASN A 34 12.44 11.03 6.80
CA ASN A 34 11.36 10.91 5.84
C ASN A 34 10.57 9.63 6.10
N GLU A 35 9.26 9.74 6.32
CA GLU A 35 8.37 8.60 6.51
C GLU A 35 7.71 8.16 5.19
N ASP A 36 7.83 8.95 4.12
CA ASP A 36 7.35 8.55 2.80
C ASP A 36 8.22 7.46 2.18
N ARG A 37 7.58 6.54 1.45
CA ARG A 37 8.25 5.62 0.54
C ARG A 37 7.56 5.62 -0.82
N TYR A 38 8.29 5.22 -1.85
CA TYR A 38 7.69 4.88 -3.12
C TYR A 38 8.34 3.62 -3.67
N LEU A 39 7.59 2.89 -4.49
CA LEU A 39 8.02 1.68 -5.18
C LEU A 39 7.66 1.83 -6.65
N ILE A 40 8.62 1.59 -7.53
CA ILE A 40 8.40 1.53 -8.98
C ILE A 40 9.02 0.23 -9.48
N MET A 41 8.22 -0.65 -10.04
CA MET A 41 8.65 -1.98 -10.45
C MET A 41 8.02 -2.42 -11.77
N ASP A 42 8.86 -3.04 -12.61
CA ASP A 42 8.43 -3.83 -13.76
C ASP A 42 8.21 -5.27 -13.31
N LEU A 43 6.94 -5.70 -13.26
CA LEU A 43 6.57 -7.07 -12.93
C LEU A 43 6.55 -7.92 -14.19
N ARG A 44 7.45 -8.89 -14.31
CA ARG A 44 7.51 -9.80 -15.45
C ARG A 44 6.56 -10.97 -15.22
N LEU A 45 5.40 -10.95 -15.89
CA LEU A 45 4.39 -11.99 -15.85
C LEU A 45 4.31 -12.73 -17.21
N PRO A 46 3.68 -13.92 -17.28
CA PRO A 46 3.61 -14.69 -18.54
C PRO A 46 3.03 -13.94 -19.74
N ASN A 47 2.14 -12.98 -19.53
CA ASN A 47 1.49 -12.18 -20.58
C ASN A 47 2.21 -10.86 -20.90
N GLY A 48 3.37 -10.58 -20.28
CA GLY A 48 4.18 -9.39 -20.55
C GLY A 48 4.68 -8.69 -19.28
N VAL A 49 5.19 -7.47 -19.46
CA VAL A 49 5.69 -6.63 -18.37
C VAL A 49 4.60 -5.69 -17.90
N TRP A 50 4.22 -5.82 -16.63
CA TRP A 50 3.27 -4.94 -15.97
C TRP A 50 4.03 -3.86 -15.20
N ASN A 51 3.44 -2.68 -15.05
CA ASN A 51 4.06 -1.56 -14.35
C ASN A 51 3.34 -1.31 -13.03
N LEU A 52 4.05 -1.55 -11.93
CA LEU A 52 3.60 -1.30 -10.57
C LEU A 52 4.23 0.00 -10.06
N ASN A 53 3.39 0.94 -9.61
CA ASN A 53 3.86 2.12 -8.89
C ASN A 53 3.10 2.26 -7.60
N CYS A 54 3.79 2.45 -6.49
CA CYS A 54 3.20 2.69 -5.19
C CYS A 54 3.80 3.94 -4.55
N VAL A 55 2.98 4.69 -3.84
CA VAL A 55 3.37 5.76 -2.92
C VAL A 55 2.77 5.42 -1.57
N PHE A 56 3.57 5.62 -0.53
CA PHE A 56 3.21 5.34 0.85
C PHE A 56 3.54 6.58 1.70
N ASP A 57 2.58 7.02 2.49
CA ASP A 57 2.75 8.07 3.49
C ASP A 57 2.78 7.40 4.88
N GLY A 58 3.98 7.23 5.42
CA GLY A 58 4.20 6.68 6.75
C GLY A 58 3.85 7.69 7.84
N HIS A 59 3.31 7.22 8.97
CA HIS A 59 2.96 8.09 10.07
C HIS A 59 3.31 7.51 11.43
N GLY A 60 3.94 8.37 12.24
CA GLY A 60 4.39 8.06 13.58
C GLY A 60 5.73 7.34 13.60
N GLY A 61 6.34 7.04 12.46
CA GLY A 61 7.59 6.31 12.32
C GLY A 61 7.63 5.58 10.97
N HIS A 62 8.79 5.02 10.63
CA HIS A 62 9.02 4.40 9.32
C HIS A 62 8.89 2.86 9.33
N GLU A 63 8.63 2.24 10.47
CA GLU A 63 8.71 0.79 10.65
C GLU A 63 7.64 0.04 9.83
N THR A 64 6.41 0.54 9.82
CA THR A 64 5.29 -0.07 9.06
C THR A 64 5.48 0.11 7.56
N VAL A 65 5.91 1.29 7.12
CA VAL A 65 6.11 1.57 5.69
C VAL A 65 7.32 0.81 5.14
N ASP A 66 8.40 0.67 5.91
CA ASP A 66 9.56 -0.13 5.51
C ASP A 66 9.18 -1.61 5.40
N HIS A 67 8.33 -2.11 6.30
CA HIS A 67 7.80 -3.48 6.22
C HIS A 67 6.92 -3.68 4.96
N LEU A 68 6.05 -2.71 4.64
CA LEU A 68 5.25 -2.75 3.41
C LEU A 68 6.13 -2.84 2.15
N ILE A 69 7.19 -2.03 2.06
CA ILE A 69 8.12 -2.05 0.93
C ILE A 69 8.84 -3.41 0.80
N SER A 70 9.17 -4.05 1.93
CA SER A 70 9.82 -5.37 1.96
C SER A 70 8.87 -6.48 1.49
N GLU A 71 7.66 -6.55 2.04
CA GLU A 71 6.80 -7.72 1.89
C GLU A 71 5.88 -7.66 0.67
N LEU A 72 5.31 -6.49 0.40
CA LEU A 72 4.23 -6.33 -0.59
C LEU A 72 4.62 -6.81 -2.00
N PRO A 73 5.83 -6.54 -2.53
CA PRO A 73 6.20 -6.99 -3.88
C PRO A 73 6.11 -8.51 -4.05
N SER A 74 6.52 -9.27 -3.03
CA SER A 74 6.54 -10.73 -3.09
C SER A 74 5.11 -11.31 -3.10
N LEU A 75 4.22 -10.76 -2.28
CA LEU A 75 2.81 -11.13 -2.20
C LEU A 75 2.07 -10.81 -3.49
N LEU A 76 2.32 -9.63 -4.06
CA LEU A 76 1.77 -9.22 -5.35
C LEU A 76 2.23 -10.16 -6.46
N MET A 77 3.52 -10.48 -6.55
CA MET A 77 4.04 -11.41 -7.55
C MET A 77 3.42 -12.80 -7.40
N ALA A 78 3.37 -13.34 -6.18
CA ALA A 78 2.78 -14.65 -5.91
C ALA A 78 1.29 -14.72 -6.30
N GLY A 79 0.54 -13.64 -6.07
CA GLY A 79 -0.86 -13.55 -6.43
C GLY A 79 -1.12 -13.29 -7.92
N LEU A 80 -0.29 -12.48 -8.58
CA LEU A 80 -0.48 -12.08 -9.98
C LEU A 80 0.00 -13.12 -11.00
N LEU A 81 1.04 -13.91 -10.66
CA LEU A 81 1.55 -14.98 -11.51
C LEU A 81 0.46 -15.95 -12.00
N PRO A 82 -0.40 -16.52 -11.13
CA PRO A 82 -1.47 -17.42 -11.57
C PRO A 82 -2.64 -16.69 -12.26
N THR A 83 -2.81 -15.38 -12.05
CA THR A 83 -3.91 -14.58 -12.63
C THR A 83 -3.49 -13.79 -13.87
N ALA A 84 -2.28 -14.01 -14.41
CA ALA A 84 -1.75 -13.18 -15.49
C ALA A 84 -2.65 -13.14 -16.74
N THR A 85 -3.45 -14.19 -16.97
CA THR A 85 -4.42 -14.25 -18.07
C THR A 85 -5.84 -13.83 -17.68
N ASP A 86 -6.13 -13.70 -16.39
CA ASP A 86 -7.43 -13.31 -15.85
C ASP A 86 -7.37 -11.90 -15.24
N LEU A 87 -7.80 -10.92 -16.03
CA LEU A 87 -7.83 -9.53 -15.61
C LEU A 87 -8.89 -9.22 -14.55
N GLU A 88 -9.88 -10.10 -14.37
CA GLU A 88 -10.95 -9.89 -13.39
C GLU A 88 -10.44 -10.16 -11.96
N GLY A 89 -9.58 -11.17 -11.78
CA GLY A 89 -8.99 -11.52 -10.49
C GLY A 89 -7.92 -10.55 -9.95
N VAL A 90 -7.45 -9.58 -10.76
CA VAL A 90 -6.37 -8.66 -10.35
C VAL A 90 -6.74 -7.84 -9.11
N SER A 91 -7.97 -7.33 -9.04
CA SER A 91 -8.45 -6.59 -7.88
C SER A 91 -8.40 -7.45 -6.60
N ASP A 92 -8.84 -8.70 -6.67
CA ASP A 92 -8.83 -9.58 -5.50
C ASP A 92 -7.40 -9.87 -5.03
N VAL A 93 -6.47 -10.06 -5.98
CA VAL A 93 -5.04 -10.21 -5.68
C VAL A 93 -4.48 -8.99 -4.95
N LEU A 94 -4.73 -7.79 -5.47
CA LEU A 94 -4.26 -6.55 -4.86
C LEU A 94 -4.82 -6.39 -3.43
N THR A 95 -6.11 -6.69 -3.22
CA THR A 95 -6.76 -6.54 -1.90
C THR A 95 -6.17 -7.55 -0.92
N ARG A 96 -6.04 -8.81 -1.36
CA ARG A 96 -5.51 -9.89 -0.55
C ARG A 96 -4.07 -9.61 -0.14
N ALA A 97 -3.22 -9.13 -1.05
CA ALA A 97 -1.84 -8.79 -0.71
C ALA A 97 -1.75 -7.77 0.43
N ILE A 98 -2.59 -6.72 0.43
CA ILE A 98 -2.62 -5.75 1.54
C ILE A 98 -3.09 -6.41 2.85
N PHE A 99 -4.13 -7.23 2.77
CA PHE A 99 -4.65 -7.94 3.94
C PHE A 99 -3.63 -8.90 4.54
N GLU A 100 -2.88 -9.63 3.71
CA GLU A 100 -1.83 -10.54 4.18
C GLU A 100 -0.70 -9.79 4.90
N VAL A 101 -0.32 -8.59 4.46
CA VAL A 101 0.65 -7.76 5.20
C VAL A 101 0.09 -7.31 6.55
N ASP A 102 -1.15 -6.82 6.59
CA ASP A 102 -1.81 -6.39 7.84
C ASP A 102 -1.93 -7.55 8.84
N GLU A 103 -2.33 -8.73 8.38
CA GLU A 103 -2.40 -9.95 9.18
C GLU A 103 -1.01 -10.41 9.64
N ALA A 104 0.03 -10.26 8.81
CA ALA A 104 1.40 -10.56 9.20
C ALA A 104 1.89 -9.65 10.34
N ILE A 105 1.63 -8.34 10.24
CA ILE A 105 1.94 -7.37 11.31
C ILE A 105 1.23 -7.77 12.62
N LYS A 106 -0.06 -8.07 12.54
CA LYS A 106 -0.84 -8.52 13.71
C LYS A 106 -0.28 -9.80 14.31
N ARG A 107 -0.01 -10.81 13.49
CA ARG A 107 0.53 -12.10 13.92
C ARG A 107 1.90 -11.92 14.60
N ASP A 108 2.80 -11.16 13.97
CA ASP A 108 4.13 -10.88 14.51
C ASP A 108 4.08 -10.27 15.91
N PHE A 109 3.13 -9.37 16.15
CA PHE A 109 2.90 -8.76 17.46
C PHE A 109 2.32 -9.74 18.48
N LEU A 110 1.32 -10.54 18.08
CA LEU A 110 0.74 -11.55 18.98
C LEU A 110 1.76 -12.62 19.37
N GLU A 111 2.70 -12.97 18.51
CA GLU A 111 3.81 -13.89 18.82
C GLU A 111 4.76 -13.41 19.93
N ILE A 112 4.72 -12.12 20.30
CA ILE A 112 5.44 -11.63 21.49
C ILE A 112 4.92 -12.32 22.76
N PHE A 113 3.66 -12.77 22.74
CA PHE A 113 2.94 -13.40 23.84
C PHE A 113 2.60 -14.86 23.45
N PRO A 114 3.37 -15.86 23.91
CA PRO A 114 3.17 -17.28 23.55
C PRO A 114 1.76 -17.83 23.76
N GLU A 115 1.05 -17.38 24.81
CA GLU A 115 -0.36 -17.74 25.06
C GLU A 115 -1.34 -16.70 24.47
N GLN A 116 -0.85 -15.87 23.54
CA GLN A 116 -1.57 -14.84 22.80
C GLN A 116 -2.35 -13.88 23.71
N VAL A 117 -3.64 -13.66 23.41
CA VAL A 117 -4.47 -12.64 24.07
C VAL A 117 -4.77 -12.99 25.53
N ASP A 118 -4.87 -14.29 25.86
CA ASP A 118 -5.19 -14.75 27.21
C ASP A 118 -4.02 -14.49 28.19
N GLU A 119 -2.78 -14.58 27.71
CA GLU A 119 -1.59 -14.21 28.50
C GLU A 119 -1.64 -12.74 28.89
N ILE A 120 -1.89 -11.86 27.90
CA ILE A 120 -1.85 -10.41 28.08
C ILE A 120 -2.84 -9.96 29.16
N ALA A 121 -4.03 -10.57 29.20
CA ALA A 121 -5.08 -10.24 30.16
C ALA A 121 -4.70 -10.52 31.62
N THR A 122 -3.74 -11.43 31.86
CA THR A 122 -3.31 -11.84 33.21
C THR A 122 -1.92 -11.29 33.60
N MET A 123 -1.17 -10.74 32.65
CA MET A 123 0.13 -10.14 32.89
C MET A 123 0.04 -8.76 33.56
N SER A 124 1.02 -8.45 34.41
CA SER A 124 1.19 -7.08 34.90
C SER A 124 1.78 -6.17 33.82
N ASP A 125 1.48 -4.87 33.87
CA ASP A 125 2.06 -3.85 32.99
C ASP A 125 3.59 -3.89 32.94
N ILE A 126 4.24 -4.20 34.07
CA ILE A 126 5.70 -4.29 34.15
C ILE A 126 6.20 -5.45 33.29
N ALA A 127 5.55 -6.61 33.37
CA ALA A 127 5.91 -7.79 32.59
C ALA A 127 5.67 -7.56 31.08
N VAL A 128 4.54 -6.94 30.72
CA VAL A 128 4.24 -6.56 29.33
C VAL A 128 5.30 -5.60 28.79
N LYS A 129 5.63 -4.55 29.55
CA LYS A 129 6.64 -3.56 29.16
C LYS A 129 8.02 -4.20 28.99
N ALA A 130 8.45 -5.07 29.90
CA ALA A 130 9.75 -5.72 29.80
C ALA A 130 9.87 -6.63 28.57
N ARG A 131 8.75 -7.26 28.16
CA ARG A 131 8.72 -8.17 27.01
C ARG A 131 8.71 -7.45 25.67
N VAL A 132 7.93 -6.37 25.58
CA VAL A 132 7.85 -5.52 24.39
C VAL A 132 9.12 -4.69 24.22
N ASN A 133 9.66 -4.13 25.29
CA ASN A 133 10.86 -3.30 25.26
C ASN A 133 12.13 -4.13 25.48
N ASP A 134 12.38 -5.05 24.56
CA ASP A 134 13.50 -6.00 24.58
C ASP A 134 14.79 -5.43 23.94
N GLN A 135 14.95 -4.09 23.87
CA GLN A 135 16.09 -3.45 23.19
C GLN A 135 17.45 -3.84 23.81
N SER A 136 17.48 -4.11 25.11
CA SER A 136 18.70 -4.60 25.79
C SER A 136 19.10 -6.03 25.38
N SER A 137 18.20 -6.78 24.75
CA SER A 137 18.38 -8.17 24.30
C SER A 137 18.21 -8.35 22.78
N GLY A 138 18.28 -7.27 21.99
CA GLY A 138 18.26 -7.32 20.52
C GLY A 138 17.12 -6.54 19.87
N GLY A 139 16.06 -6.20 20.60
CA GLY A 139 15.02 -5.28 20.14
C GLY A 139 14.04 -5.88 19.12
N LEU A 140 13.93 -7.20 19.01
CA LEU A 140 13.07 -7.83 17.99
C LEU A 140 11.58 -7.66 18.33
N ASN A 141 11.20 -7.84 19.60
CA ASN A 141 9.82 -7.61 20.02
C ASN A 141 9.46 -6.12 19.93
N TYR A 142 10.42 -5.26 20.24
CA TYR A 142 10.25 -3.82 20.11
C TYR A 142 9.95 -3.43 18.66
N GLN A 143 10.69 -3.97 17.69
CA GLN A 143 10.44 -3.73 16.27
C GLN A 143 9.07 -4.25 15.80
N LYS A 144 8.67 -5.45 16.25
CA LYS A 144 7.33 -6.01 15.99
C LYS A 144 6.23 -5.10 16.53
N ALA A 145 6.38 -4.61 17.75
CA ALA A 145 5.43 -3.69 18.37
C ALA A 145 5.36 -2.33 17.65
N LEU A 146 6.51 -1.79 17.21
CA LEU A 146 6.52 -0.53 16.47
C LEU A 146 5.71 -0.61 15.17
N ARG A 147 5.76 -1.73 14.42
CA ARG A 147 4.94 -1.93 13.21
C ARG A 147 3.43 -1.86 13.48
N CYS A 148 2.98 -2.25 14.67
CA CYS A 148 1.57 -2.13 15.08
C CYS A 148 1.20 -0.73 15.58
N LEU A 149 2.17 -0.01 16.15
CA LEU A 149 1.95 1.33 16.72
C LEU A 149 2.11 2.44 15.69
N ARG A 150 2.77 2.16 14.56
CA ARG A 150 2.92 3.08 13.43
C ARG A 150 1.94 2.67 12.34
N GLY A 151 1.78 3.53 11.34
CA GLY A 151 0.97 3.20 10.18
C GLY A 151 1.51 3.77 8.90
N SER A 152 0.84 3.42 7.81
CA SER A 152 1.14 3.91 6.47
C SER A 152 -0.13 3.97 5.65
N THR A 153 -0.25 4.98 4.79
CA THR A 153 -1.17 4.94 3.66
C THR A 153 -0.60 4.08 2.54
N ILE A 154 -1.45 3.68 1.59
CA ILE A 154 -1.03 2.97 0.37
C ILE A 154 -1.79 3.55 -0.82
N LEU A 155 -1.06 4.12 -1.77
CA LEU A 155 -1.58 4.51 -3.08
C LEU A 155 -0.83 3.72 -4.15
N LEU A 156 -1.50 2.76 -4.78
CA LEU A 156 -0.92 1.84 -5.76
C LEU A 156 -1.59 2.01 -7.12
N THR A 157 -0.80 1.92 -8.17
CA THR A 157 -1.24 1.79 -9.54
C THR A 157 -0.59 0.57 -10.17
N LEU A 158 -1.37 -0.18 -10.93
CA LEU A 158 -0.89 -1.31 -11.70
C LEU A 158 -1.40 -1.16 -13.13
N ALA A 159 -0.51 -1.15 -14.11
CA ALA A 159 -0.86 -1.09 -15.53
C ALA A 159 -0.45 -2.39 -16.23
N ASP A 160 -1.36 -2.91 -17.07
CA ASP A 160 -1.09 -4.11 -17.86
C ASP A 160 -0.12 -3.83 -19.03
N PRO A 161 0.44 -4.86 -19.69
CA PRO A 161 1.39 -4.69 -20.78
C PRO A 161 0.80 -3.95 -21.98
N THR A 162 -0.51 -4.04 -22.19
CA THR A 162 -1.20 -3.33 -23.29
C THR A 162 -1.54 -1.88 -22.93
N ARG A 163 -1.42 -1.51 -21.65
CA ARG A 163 -1.82 -0.22 -21.07
C ARG A 163 -3.26 0.17 -21.31
N LYS A 164 -4.11 -0.81 -21.58
CA LYS A 164 -5.57 -0.63 -21.71
C LYS A 164 -6.27 -0.78 -20.36
N HIS A 165 -5.58 -1.33 -19.37
CA HIS A 165 -6.11 -1.55 -18.05
C HIS A 165 -5.18 -0.92 -17.00
N LEU A 166 -5.80 -0.09 -16.17
CA LEU A 166 -5.18 0.53 -15.01
C LEU A 166 -6.02 0.17 -13.79
N TRP A 167 -5.41 -0.54 -12.85
CA TRP A 167 -5.95 -0.73 -11.51
C TRP A 167 -5.33 0.33 -10.61
N VAL A 168 -6.17 0.95 -9.80
CA VAL A 168 -5.73 1.82 -8.72
C VAL A 168 -6.07 1.09 -7.43
N LEU A 169 -5.25 1.21 -6.39
CA LEU A 169 -5.61 0.86 -5.02
C LEU A 169 -5.27 2.07 -4.13
N ASN A 170 -6.18 2.45 -3.25
CA ASN A 170 -6.05 3.57 -2.32
C ASN A 170 -6.51 3.15 -0.93
N LEU A 171 -5.62 3.25 0.03
CA LEU A 171 -5.86 3.13 1.45
C LEU A 171 -5.27 4.36 2.13
N GLY A 172 -6.10 5.39 2.28
CA GLY A 172 -5.70 6.68 2.83
C GLY A 172 -6.12 7.85 1.95
N ASP A 173 -5.37 8.94 2.04
CA ASP A 173 -5.72 10.25 1.49
C ASP A 173 -4.87 10.67 0.28
N GLY A 174 -3.99 9.80 -0.20
CA GLY A 174 -3.29 9.97 -1.47
C GLY A 174 -4.23 10.06 -2.68
N LEU A 175 -3.77 10.70 -3.75
CA LEU A 175 -4.55 10.92 -4.99
C LEU A 175 -3.80 10.45 -6.24
N VAL A 176 -4.49 9.70 -7.08
CA VAL A 176 -4.07 9.38 -8.45
C VAL A 176 -4.80 10.30 -9.42
N VAL A 177 -4.01 11.01 -10.22
CA VAL A 177 -4.52 11.91 -11.26
C VAL A 177 -4.08 11.38 -12.63
N LEU A 178 -5.05 11.15 -13.51
CA LEU A 178 -4.81 10.80 -14.90
C LEU A 178 -4.78 12.07 -15.75
N GLY A 179 -3.59 12.42 -16.23
CA GLY A 179 -3.41 13.43 -17.27
C GLY A 179 -3.67 12.82 -18.65
N SER A 180 -4.58 13.41 -19.41
CA SER A 180 -4.86 13.05 -20.80
C SER A 180 -4.78 14.29 -21.67
N ARG A 181 -4.16 14.19 -22.84
CA ARG A 181 -4.14 15.28 -23.81
C ARG A 181 -5.19 14.99 -24.87
N ARG A 182 -6.09 15.92 -25.14
CA ARG A 182 -6.95 15.82 -26.34
C ARG A 182 -6.12 16.18 -27.56
N ASP A 183 -6.34 15.49 -28.67
CA ASP A 183 -5.61 15.69 -29.91
C ASP A 183 -5.67 17.15 -30.42
N ALA A 184 -4.61 17.54 -31.14
CA ALA A 184 -4.34 18.82 -31.83
C ALA A 184 -4.38 20.14 -31.01
N SER A 185 -5.19 20.25 -29.95
CA SER A 185 -5.41 21.52 -29.23
C SER A 185 -4.36 21.83 -28.15
N SER A 186 -3.42 20.90 -27.89
CA SER A 186 -2.46 20.97 -26.78
C SER A 186 -3.07 21.14 -25.39
N GLN A 187 -4.39 20.94 -25.24
CA GLN A 187 -5.07 21.06 -23.96
C GLN A 187 -4.96 19.76 -23.16
N TRP A 188 -4.55 19.88 -21.90
CA TRP A 188 -4.53 18.80 -20.92
C TRP A 188 -5.85 18.73 -20.17
N ASN A 189 -6.34 17.52 -20.00
CA ASN A 189 -7.44 17.18 -19.10
C ASN A 189 -6.89 16.32 -17.96
N ALA A 190 -7.31 16.62 -16.73
CA ALA A 190 -6.92 15.89 -15.54
C ALA A 190 -8.17 15.28 -14.88
N SER A 191 -8.15 13.97 -14.61
CA SER A 191 -9.21 13.31 -13.87
C SER A 191 -8.65 12.56 -12.67
N ILE A 192 -9.22 12.79 -11.49
CA ILE A 192 -8.91 12.02 -10.28
C ILE A 192 -9.52 10.63 -10.41
N LEU A 193 -8.73 9.58 -10.15
CA LEU A 193 -9.14 8.19 -10.34
C LEU A 193 -9.62 7.49 -9.07
N ASN A 194 -9.33 8.05 -7.89
CA ASN A 194 -9.71 7.50 -6.59
C ASN A 194 -10.41 8.54 -5.71
N ASP A 195 -11.16 8.05 -4.73
CA ASP A 195 -11.70 8.90 -3.67
C ASP A 195 -10.68 9.06 -2.55
N ASN A 196 -10.68 10.25 -1.92
CA ASN A 196 -9.91 10.51 -0.70
C ASN A 196 -10.59 9.81 0.50
N ARG A 197 -9.84 9.08 1.33
CA ARG A 197 -10.35 8.39 2.53
C ARG A 197 -9.96 9.15 3.80
N ASN A 198 -10.52 10.33 3.99
CA ASN A 198 -10.38 11.13 5.20
C ASN A 198 -11.74 11.60 5.72
N GLY A 199 -11.74 12.35 6.83
CA GLY A 199 -12.95 12.87 7.46
C GLY A 199 -13.76 13.86 6.60
N ASN A 200 -13.21 14.37 5.51
CA ASN A 200 -13.91 15.27 4.58
C ASN A 200 -14.70 14.50 3.52
N ASN A 201 -14.51 13.19 3.38
CA ASN A 201 -15.33 12.36 2.52
C ASN A 201 -16.61 11.94 3.27
N PRO A 202 -17.81 12.41 2.85
CA PRO A 202 -19.05 12.08 3.54
C PRO A 202 -19.31 10.57 3.62
N ALA A 203 -18.96 9.81 2.58
CA ALA A 203 -19.15 8.36 2.58
C ALA A 203 -18.23 7.67 3.59
N GLU A 204 -17.00 8.16 3.77
CA GLU A 204 -16.07 7.63 4.76
C GLU A 204 -16.50 8.02 6.19
N ALA A 205 -16.96 9.27 6.38
CA ALA A 205 -17.52 9.71 7.65
C ALA A 205 -18.76 8.89 8.04
N ASP A 206 -19.65 8.61 7.09
CA ASP A 206 -20.83 7.78 7.32
C ASP A 206 -20.49 6.31 7.57
N ARG A 207 -19.43 5.79 6.94
CA ARG A 207 -18.92 4.44 7.20
C ARG A 207 -18.43 4.28 8.65
N ILE A 208 -17.78 5.30 9.22
CA ILE A 208 -17.24 5.26 10.58
C ILE A 208 -18.33 5.39 11.65
N LYS A 209 -19.42 6.11 11.35
CA LYS A 209 -20.56 6.29 12.28
C LYS A 209 -21.42 5.04 12.46
N ARG A 210 -21.32 4.06 11.56
CA ARG A 210 -22.09 2.81 11.58
C ARG A 210 -21.32 1.73 12.32
#